data_AF-A0A258BK53-F1
#
_entry.id   AF-A0A258BK53-F1
#
_cell.length_a   1.000
_cell.length_b   1.000
_cell.length_c   1.000
_cell.angle_alpha   90.00
_cell.angle_beta   90.00
_cell.angle_gamma   90.00
#
_symmetry.space_group_name_H-M   'P 1'
#
loop_
_entity.id
_entity.type
_entity.pdbx_description
1 polymer ?
#
loop_
_entity_poly.entity_id
_entity_poly.type
_entity_poly.pdbx_seq_one_letter_code
_entity_poly.pdbx_strand_id
1 'polypeptide(L)'
;GRHVAFGVNYLEDWIKALSEEEIEERAQFAYEACAIMRERLFSTVVEEEFGFDGEEARRMSIDSSGGQAFRNFLFERMIPNLKRVGLLTESVKPKFEALGVLQYEHAATDAEIDWAALERPLETGQIDLAAAE
;
A
#
# COMPACT_ATOMS: atom_id res chain seq x y z
N GLY A 1 -5.82 -8.33 5.54
CA GLY A 1 -5.54 -9.60 4.84
C GLY A 1 -6.69 -10.04 3.97
N ARG A 2 -7.80 -10.53 4.54
CA ARG A 2 -8.85 -11.26 3.79
C ARG A 2 -9.41 -10.54 2.56
N HIS A 3 -9.75 -9.24 2.67
CA HIS A 3 -10.26 -8.44 1.55
C HIS A 3 -9.25 -8.37 0.39
N VAL A 4 -7.98 -8.11 0.69
CA VAL A 4 -6.90 -8.02 -0.31
C VAL A 4 -6.62 -9.37 -0.94
N ALA A 5 -6.47 -10.42 -0.13
CA ALA A 5 -6.23 -11.77 -0.62
C ALA A 5 -7.35 -12.27 -1.53
N PHE A 6 -8.61 -12.01 -1.17
CA PHE A 6 -9.75 -12.31 -2.03
C PHE A 6 -9.64 -11.56 -3.37
N GLY A 7 -9.38 -10.26 -3.33
CA GLY A 7 -9.23 -9.44 -4.53
C GLY A 7 -8.10 -9.94 -5.45
N VAL A 8 -6.92 -10.21 -4.89
CA VAL A 8 -5.76 -10.71 -5.65
C VAL A 8 -6.05 -12.05 -6.30
N ASN A 9 -6.57 -13.02 -5.53
CA ASN A 9 -6.87 -14.36 -6.06
C ASN A 9 -7.99 -14.33 -7.11
N TYR A 10 -8.98 -13.45 -6.98
CA TYR A 10 -10.07 -13.34 -7.96
C TYR A 10 -9.65 -12.60 -9.23
N LEU A 11 -8.89 -11.50 -9.08
CA LEU A 11 -8.51 -10.65 -10.20
C LEU A 11 -7.38 -11.24 -11.04
N GLU A 12 -6.50 -12.06 -10.45
CA GLU A 12 -5.31 -12.56 -11.14
C GLU A 12 -5.66 -13.27 -12.46
N ASP A 13 -6.57 -14.24 -12.43
CA ASP A 13 -6.95 -14.99 -13.63
C ASP A 13 -7.79 -14.12 -14.60
N TRP A 14 -8.63 -13.24 -14.05
CA TRP A 14 -9.49 -12.38 -14.86
C TRP A 14 -8.68 -11.34 -15.64
N ILE A 15 -7.74 -10.66 -14.99
CA ILE A 15 -6.87 -9.66 -15.62
C ILE A 15 -6.02 -10.29 -16.70
N LYS A 16 -5.43 -11.47 -16.44
CA LYS A 16 -4.61 -12.19 -17.41
C LYS A 16 -5.38 -12.70 -18.63
N ALA A 17 -6.71 -12.77 -18.55
CA ALA A 17 -7.56 -13.17 -19.67
C ALA A 17 -7.99 -11.99 -20.57
N LEU A 18 -7.69 -10.74 -20.18
CA LEU A 18 -8.00 -9.55 -20.96
C LEU A 18 -7.02 -9.37 -22.13
N SER A 19 -7.40 -8.53 -23.09
CA SER A 19 -6.48 -8.07 -24.13
C SER A 19 -5.36 -7.20 -23.55
N GLU A 20 -4.24 -7.09 -24.27
CA GLU A 20 -3.11 -6.25 -23.85
C GLU A 20 -3.51 -4.79 -23.64
N GLU A 21 -4.36 -4.24 -24.52
CA GLU A 21 -4.89 -2.87 -24.41
C GLU A 21 -5.68 -2.66 -23.10
N GLU A 22 -6.55 -3.62 -22.77
CA GLU A 22 -7.36 -3.57 -21.55
C GLU A 22 -6.53 -3.73 -20.27
N ILE A 23 -5.49 -4.56 -20.30
CA ILE A 23 -4.54 -4.70 -19.19
C ILE A 23 -3.82 -3.37 -18.99
N GLU A 24 -3.35 -2.76 -20.08
CA GLU A 24 -2.60 -1.52 -20.02
C GLU A 24 -3.44 -0.34 -19.49
N GLU A 25 -4.71 -0.24 -19.92
CA GLU A 25 -5.66 0.72 -19.36
C GLU A 25 -5.82 0.56 -17.84
N ARG A 26 -5.93 -0.69 -17.36
CA ARG A 26 -6.08 -0.99 -15.93
C ARG A 26 -4.78 -0.79 -15.16
N ALA A 27 -3.63 -1.06 -15.76
CA ALA A 27 -2.32 -0.79 -15.18
C ALA A 27 -2.12 0.71 -14.97
N GLN A 28 -2.49 1.51 -15.98
CA GLN A 28 -2.47 2.96 -15.89
C GLN A 28 -3.42 3.48 -14.81
N PHE A 29 -4.65 2.98 -14.76
CA PHE A 29 -5.61 3.30 -13.72
C PHE A 29 -5.08 2.95 -12.31
N ALA A 30 -4.51 1.76 -12.14
CA ALA A 30 -3.93 1.34 -10.87
C ALA A 30 -2.78 2.25 -10.42
N TYR A 31 -1.91 2.66 -11.35
CA TYR A 31 -0.86 3.65 -11.08
C TYR A 31 -1.43 4.99 -10.61
N GLU A 32 -2.45 5.51 -11.29
CA GLU A 32 -3.07 6.81 -10.94
C GLU A 32 -3.71 6.76 -9.55
N ALA A 33 -4.40 5.67 -9.22
CA ALA A 33 -4.92 5.44 -7.88
C ALA A 33 -3.80 5.43 -6.83
N CYS A 34 -2.69 4.73 -7.10
CA CYS A 34 -1.52 4.70 -6.22
C CYS A 34 -0.90 6.10 -6.01
N ALA A 35 -0.77 6.88 -7.08
CA ALA A 35 -0.22 8.23 -7.03
C ALA A 35 -1.12 9.16 -6.18
N ILE A 36 -2.44 9.08 -6.35
CA ILE A 36 -3.40 9.84 -5.54
C ILE A 36 -3.33 9.43 -4.07
N MET A 37 -3.27 8.12 -3.79
CA MET A 37 -3.15 7.61 -2.42
C MET A 37 -1.86 8.09 -1.76
N ARG A 38 -0.74 8.18 -2.48
CA ARG A 38 0.49 8.75 -1.91
C ARG A 38 0.31 10.18 -1.38
N GLU A 39 -0.57 10.95 -2.02
CA GLU A 39 -0.72 12.39 -1.82
C GLU A 39 -1.88 12.79 -0.92
N ARG A 40 -2.95 11.97 -0.84
CA ARG A 40 -4.23 12.34 -0.22
C ARG A 40 -4.76 11.39 0.84
N LEU A 41 -3.93 10.44 1.28
CA LEU A 41 -4.38 9.44 2.25
C LEU A 41 -4.57 9.99 3.66
N PHE A 42 -3.90 11.10 3.97
CA PHE A 42 -4.01 11.74 5.27
C PHE A 42 -4.94 12.93 5.22
N SER A 43 -5.84 13.00 6.20
CA SER A 43 -6.65 14.17 6.45
C SER A 43 -5.76 15.32 6.95
N THR A 44 -6.12 16.54 6.56
CA THR A 44 -5.55 17.79 7.09
C THR A 44 -6.50 18.50 8.06
N VAL A 45 -7.70 17.95 8.26
CA VAL A 45 -8.78 18.62 8.99
C VAL A 45 -8.40 18.93 10.42
N VAL A 46 -7.69 18.02 11.10
CA VAL A 46 -7.34 18.23 12.52
C VAL A 46 -6.39 19.42 12.62
N GLU A 47 -5.32 19.41 11.84
CA GLU A 47 -4.33 20.48 11.80
C GLU A 47 -4.97 21.82 11.38
N GLU A 48 -5.83 21.83 10.37
CA GLU A 48 -6.57 23.02 9.94
C GLU A 48 -7.46 23.60 11.06
N GLU A 49 -8.12 22.77 11.87
CA GLU A 49 -8.90 23.20 13.05
C GLU A 49 -8.01 23.82 14.15
N PHE A 50 -6.72 23.46 14.20
CA PHE A 50 -5.73 24.08 15.08
C PHE A 50 -5.06 25.33 14.47
N GLY A 51 -5.51 25.77 13.29
CA GLY A 51 -5.10 27.03 12.66
C GLY A 51 -3.87 26.93 11.76
N PHE A 52 -3.41 25.72 11.43
CA PHE A 52 -2.39 25.51 10.40
C PHE A 52 -2.97 25.74 9.01
N ASP A 53 -2.18 26.28 8.08
CA ASP A 53 -2.60 26.34 6.68
C ASP A 53 -2.61 24.94 6.05
N GLY A 54 -3.38 24.76 4.98
CA GLY A 54 -3.57 23.44 4.38
C GLY A 54 -2.29 22.79 3.84
N GLU A 55 -1.29 23.57 3.42
CA GLU A 55 0.00 23.03 2.98
C GLU A 55 0.84 22.56 4.16
N GLU A 56 0.86 23.36 5.23
CA GLU A 56 1.51 23.00 6.49
C GLU A 56 0.87 21.76 7.12
N ALA A 57 -0.45 21.73 7.23
CA ALA A 57 -1.23 20.57 7.68
C ALA A 57 -0.89 19.31 6.87
N ARG A 58 -0.84 19.44 5.53
CA ARG A 58 -0.50 18.33 4.65
C ARG A 58 0.92 17.81 4.89
N ARG A 59 1.91 18.70 5.03
CA ARG A 59 3.29 18.32 5.34
C ARG A 59 3.38 17.63 6.70
N MET A 60 2.71 18.17 7.71
CA MET A 60 2.66 17.58 9.05
C MET A 60 2.15 16.13 9.00
N SER A 61 1.08 15.87 8.23
CA SER A 61 0.55 14.52 8.12
C SER A 61 1.44 13.58 7.30
N ILE A 62 1.88 14.00 6.11
CA ILE A 62 2.61 13.15 5.15
C ILE A 62 4.07 12.91 5.55
N ASP A 63 4.73 13.95 6.08
CA ASP A 63 6.15 13.91 6.40
C ASP A 63 6.40 13.49 7.86
N SER A 64 5.35 13.34 8.68
CA SER A 64 5.47 12.73 10.01
C SER A 64 6.06 11.32 9.94
N SER A 65 6.68 10.89 11.03
CA SER A 65 7.15 9.51 11.18
C SER A 65 6.03 8.49 10.96
N GLY A 66 4.83 8.76 11.48
CA GLY A 66 3.64 7.94 11.27
C GLY A 66 3.21 7.90 9.81
N GLY A 67 3.19 9.05 9.13
CA GLY A 67 2.83 9.16 7.72
C GLY A 67 3.79 8.39 6.81
N GLN A 68 5.10 8.53 7.05
CA GLN A 68 6.14 7.80 6.32
C GLN A 68 6.04 6.29 6.56
N ALA A 69 5.87 5.87 7.83
CA ALA A 69 5.74 4.45 8.18
C ALA A 69 4.50 3.82 7.53
N PHE A 70 3.36 4.51 7.54
CA PHE A 70 2.13 4.02 6.93
C PHE A 70 2.25 3.93 5.40
N ARG A 71 2.87 4.93 4.75
CA ARG A 71 3.14 4.89 3.31
C ARG A 71 4.02 3.70 2.93
N ASN A 72 5.07 3.42 3.70
CA ASN A 72 5.93 2.26 3.48
C ASN A 72 5.14 0.95 3.59
N PHE A 73 4.41 0.78 4.69
CA PHE A 73 3.55 -0.39 4.90
C PHE A 73 2.53 -0.60 3.77
N LEU A 74 1.93 0.48 3.27
CA LEU A 74 0.93 0.42 2.22
C LEU A 74 1.54 -0.04 0.88
N PHE A 75 2.67 0.53 0.47
CA PHE A 75 3.32 0.17 -0.80
C PHE A 75 4.06 -1.16 -0.75
N GLU A 76 4.58 -1.55 0.42
CA GLU A 76 5.13 -2.89 0.66
C GLU A 76 4.10 -3.98 0.32
N ARG A 77 2.82 -3.69 0.51
CA ARG A 77 1.72 -4.62 0.19
C ARG A 77 1.12 -4.41 -1.18
N MET A 78 0.97 -3.17 -1.66
CA MET A 78 0.32 -2.93 -2.95
C MET A 78 1.16 -3.38 -4.14
N ILE A 79 2.45 -3.02 -4.17
CA ILE A 79 3.32 -3.26 -5.33
C ILE A 79 3.46 -4.77 -5.69
N PRO A 80 3.75 -5.69 -4.74
CA PRO A 80 3.85 -7.11 -5.08
C PRO A 80 2.50 -7.71 -5.52
N ASN A 81 1.38 -7.22 -4.99
CA ASN A 81 0.05 -7.66 -5.40
C ASN A 81 -0.32 -7.16 -6.81
N LEU A 82 0.01 -5.91 -7.17
CA LEU A 82 -0.16 -5.39 -8.52
C LEU A 82 0.65 -6.20 -9.54
N LYS A 83 1.90 -6.54 -9.19
CA LYS A 83 2.73 -7.43 -10.01
C LYS A 83 2.09 -8.79 -10.21
N ARG A 84 1.62 -9.43 -9.13
CA ARG A 84 0.98 -10.75 -9.18
C ARG A 84 -0.26 -10.77 -10.08
N VAL A 85 -1.12 -9.76 -9.94
CA VAL A 85 -2.36 -9.64 -10.73
C VAL A 85 -2.06 -9.30 -12.21
N GLY A 86 -0.87 -8.80 -12.52
CA GLY A 86 -0.45 -8.45 -13.89
C GLY A 86 -0.61 -6.97 -14.25
N LEU A 87 -0.76 -6.09 -13.26
CA LEU A 87 -0.96 -4.65 -13.45
C LEU A 87 0.30 -3.81 -13.24
N LEU A 88 1.44 -4.44 -12.89
CA LEU A 88 2.75 -3.79 -12.92
C LEU A 88 3.42 -4.04 -14.28
N THR A 89 2.85 -3.46 -15.34
CA THR A 89 3.35 -3.59 -16.72
C THR A 89 4.61 -2.74 -16.95
N GLU A 90 5.37 -3.07 -18.00
CA GLU A 90 6.62 -2.37 -18.34
C GLU A 90 6.43 -0.87 -18.63
N SER A 91 5.25 -0.45 -19.09
CA SER A 91 4.89 0.95 -19.36
C SER A 91 4.69 1.78 -18.10
N VAL A 92 4.14 1.20 -17.02
CA VAL A 92 3.87 1.89 -15.75
C VAL A 92 4.99 1.71 -14.74
N LYS A 93 5.84 0.69 -14.90
CA LYS A 93 6.97 0.40 -14.01
C LYS A 93 7.92 1.60 -13.82
N PRO A 94 8.31 2.37 -14.86
CA PRO A 94 9.10 3.60 -14.68
C PRO A 94 8.38 4.68 -13.86
N LYS A 95 7.05 4.71 -13.91
CA LYS A 95 6.25 5.66 -13.12
C LYS A 95 6.25 5.27 -11.64
N PHE A 96 6.14 3.98 -11.33
CA PHE A 96 6.30 3.47 -9.96
C PHE A 96 7.72 3.63 -9.42
N GLU A 97 8.73 3.53 -10.29
CA GLU A 97 10.12 3.87 -9.94
C GLU A 97 10.25 5.35 -9.58
N ALA A 98 9.70 6.25 -10.39
CA ALA A 98 9.68 7.69 -10.10
C ALA A 98 8.90 8.05 -8.82
N LEU A 99 7.88 7.26 -8.46
CA LEU A 99 7.17 7.38 -7.18
C LEU A 99 8.00 6.91 -5.97
N GLY A 100 9.11 6.20 -6.20
CA GLY A 100 10.02 5.70 -5.16
C GLY A 100 9.44 4.52 -4.38
N VAL A 101 8.66 3.65 -5.04
CA VAL A 101 7.99 2.50 -4.40
C VAL A 101 8.37 1.16 -5.02
N LEU A 102 9.13 1.17 -6.12
CA LEU A 102 9.47 -0.05 -6.86
C LEU A 102 10.38 -1.01 -6.07
N GLN A 103 11.07 -0.54 -5.02
CA GLN A 103 11.85 -1.39 -4.12
C GLN A 103 11.03 -2.53 -3.47
N TYR A 104 9.70 -2.40 -3.43
CA TYR A 104 8.80 -3.41 -2.87
C TYR A 104 8.37 -4.48 -3.88
N GLU A 105 8.83 -4.44 -5.14
CA GLU A 105 8.41 -5.35 -6.22
C GLU A 105 8.55 -6.84 -5.86
N HIS A 106 9.52 -7.19 -5.01
CA HIS A 106 9.82 -8.56 -4.62
C HIS A 106 9.43 -8.90 -3.18
N ALA A 107 8.63 -8.04 -2.54
CA ALA A 107 8.08 -8.32 -1.21
C ALA A 107 7.05 -9.47 -1.25
N ALA A 108 6.73 -10.01 -0.08
CA ALA A 108 5.74 -11.08 0.04
C ALA A 108 4.35 -10.59 -0.41
N THR A 109 3.61 -11.45 -1.13
CA THR A 109 2.26 -11.13 -1.59
C THR A 109 1.20 -11.50 -0.55
N ASP A 110 0.05 -10.85 -0.55
CA ASP A 110 -1.07 -11.16 0.36
C ASP A 110 -1.93 -12.36 -0.11
N ALA A 111 -1.60 -12.97 -1.23
CA ALA A 111 -2.38 -14.08 -1.79
C ALA A 111 -2.35 -15.33 -0.89
N GLU A 112 -1.22 -15.55 -0.22
CA GLU A 112 -1.00 -16.68 0.68
C GLU A 112 -1.13 -16.21 2.12
N ILE A 113 -2.32 -16.40 2.70
CA ILE A 113 -2.56 -16.16 4.12
C ILE A 113 -2.36 -17.47 4.90
N ASP A 114 -1.40 -17.50 5.82
CA ASP A 114 -1.32 -18.55 6.84
C ASP A 114 -2.37 -18.31 7.93
N TRP A 115 -3.51 -18.96 7.76
CA TRP A 115 -4.63 -18.87 8.69
C TRP A 115 -4.29 -19.39 10.08
N ALA A 116 -3.48 -20.45 10.16
CA ALA A 116 -3.09 -21.03 11.44
C ALA A 116 -2.20 -20.07 12.25
N ALA A 117 -1.33 -19.31 11.57
CA ALA A 117 -0.55 -18.26 12.20
C ALA A 117 -1.42 -17.09 12.69
N LEU A 118 -2.41 -16.65 11.90
CA LEU A 118 -3.29 -15.53 12.27
C LEU A 118 -4.30 -15.87 13.37
N GLU A 119 -4.72 -17.13 13.47
CA GLU A 119 -5.63 -17.62 14.51
C GLU A 119 -4.90 -17.98 15.81
N ARG A 120 -3.56 -17.95 15.80
CA ARG A 120 -2.75 -18.17 16.99
C ARG A 120 -3.09 -17.10 18.04
N PRO A 121 -3.27 -17.49 19.32
CA PRO A 121 -3.47 -16.52 20.40
C PRO A 121 -2.39 -15.44 20.37
N LEU A 122 -2.79 -14.20 20.63
CA LEU A 122 -1.84 -13.11 20.85
C LEU A 122 -0.87 -13.54 21.95
N GLU A 123 0.42 -13.35 21.72
CA GLU A 123 1.43 -13.65 22.72
C GLU A 123 1.26 -12.65 23.88
N THR A 124 0.63 -13.11 24.96
CA THR A 124 0.48 -12.37 26.20
C THR A 124 1.72 -12.59 27.06
N GLY A 125 2.84 -11.99 26.66
CA GLY A 125 4.03 -11.89 27.51
C GLY A 125 3.87 -10.84 28.61
N GLN A 126 4.67 -10.94 29.67
CA GLN A 126 4.87 -9.80 30.58
C GLN A 126 5.44 -8.64 29.76
N ILE A 127 4.75 -7.50 29.76
CA ILE A 127 5.33 -6.25 29.24
C ILE A 127 6.48 -5.90 30.19
N ASP A 128 7.71 -6.13 29.76
CA ASP A 128 8.89 -5.71 30.52
C ASP A 128 9.03 -4.18 30.38
N LEU A 129 8.59 -3.47 31.40
CA LEU A 129 8.60 -2.00 31.46
C LEU A 129 10.03 -1.42 31.52
N ALA A 130 11.07 -2.28 31.59
CA ALA A 130 12.46 -1.87 31.72
C ALA A 130 13.06 -1.20 30.46
N ALA A 131 12.38 -1.25 29.30
CA ALA A 131 12.86 -0.62 28.07
C ALA A 131 12.36 0.84 27.87
N ALA A 132 11.72 1.43 28.88
CA ALA A 132 11.15 2.78 28.84
C ALA A 132 11.90 3.82 29.72
N GLU A 133 13.11 3.50 30.19
CA GLU A 133 14.03 4.44 30.86
C GLU A 133 15.22 4.86 29.98
#